data_AF-A0A7V1AMC4-F1
#
_entry.id   AF-A0A7V1AMC4-F1
#
_cell.length_a   1.000
_cell.length_b   1.000
_cell.length_c   1.000
_cell.angle_alpha   90.00
_cell.angle_beta   90.00
_cell.angle_gamma   90.00
#
_symmetry.space_group_name_H-M   'P 1'
#
loop_
_entity.id
_entity.type
_entity.pdbx_description
1 polymer ?
#
loop_
_entity_poly.entity_id
_entity_poly.type
_entity_poly.pdbx_seq_one_letter_code
_entity_poly.pdbx_strand_id
1 'polypeptide(L)'
;MVAPIYYYSTNRQFSNQSSGDFERISFQEALFQGQAQDEGLFMPDRIPKVSPEELRQLPHMRYPEIASLVLGKFLRPEISASVLSQLA
;
A
#
# COMPACT_ATOMS: atom_id res chain seq x y z
N MET A 1 11.78 6.82 -10.78
CA MET A 1 11.54 6.02 -9.56
C MET A 1 10.08 6.17 -9.19
N VAL A 2 9.38 5.08 -8.83
CA VAL A 2 7.99 5.16 -8.35
C VAL A 2 8.03 5.67 -6.91
N ALA A 3 7.25 6.70 -6.59
CA ALA A 3 7.21 7.24 -5.24
C ALA A 3 6.64 6.22 -4.23
N PRO A 4 7.08 6.24 -2.96
CA PRO A 4 6.48 5.44 -1.89
C PRO A 4 5.02 5.83 -1.65
N ILE A 5 4.23 4.87 -1.20
CA ILE A 5 2.85 5.06 -0.73
C ILE A 5 2.91 5.10 0.78
N TYR A 6 2.32 6.12 1.38
CA TYR A 6 2.18 6.21 2.82
C TYR A 6 0.75 5.90 3.24
N TYR A 7 0.56 5.63 4.52
CA TYR A 7 -0.71 5.27 5.11
C TYR A 7 -1.10 6.30 6.17
N TYR A 8 -2.39 6.58 6.25
CA TYR A 8 -2.98 7.46 7.26
C TYR A 8 -4.17 6.76 7.92
N SER A 9 -4.51 7.15 9.15
CA SER A 9 -5.71 6.62 9.82
C SER A 9 -6.99 7.18 9.21
N THR A 10 -8.00 6.33 9.02
CA THR A 10 -9.33 6.74 8.56
C THR A 10 -10.07 7.65 9.54
N ASN A 11 -9.83 7.52 10.86
CA ASN A 11 -10.52 8.32 11.87
C ASN A 11 -9.97 9.74 11.96
N ARG A 12 -8.69 9.94 11.61
CA ARG A 12 -8.08 11.26 11.46
C ARG A 12 -8.13 12.10 12.75
N GLN A 13 -8.26 11.47 13.91
CA GLN A 13 -8.36 12.18 15.20
C GLN A 13 -6.99 12.38 15.84
N PHE A 14 -6.02 11.52 15.51
CA PHE A 14 -4.63 11.70 15.88
C PHE A 14 -3.92 12.58 14.85
N SER A 15 -3.94 13.90 15.10
CA SER A 15 -3.04 14.84 14.45
C SER A 15 -2.31 15.61 15.54
N ASN A 16 -1.00 15.38 15.68
CA ASN A 16 -0.16 16.12 16.62
C ASN A 16 0.17 17.54 16.11
N GLN A 17 -0.50 17.98 15.02
CA GLN A 17 -0.18 19.21 14.30
C GLN A 17 -1.47 19.98 13.99
N SER A 18 -1.49 21.26 14.34
CA SER A 18 -2.61 22.20 14.16
C SER A 18 -2.97 22.53 12.70
N SER A 19 -2.33 21.86 11.74
CA SER A 19 -2.36 22.21 10.30
C SER A 19 -3.25 21.29 9.44
N GLY A 20 -3.94 20.31 10.03
CA GLY A 20 -4.77 19.35 9.28
C GLY A 20 -3.99 18.30 8.49
N ASP A 21 -2.66 18.25 8.66
CA ASP A 21 -1.81 17.19 8.16
C ASP A 21 -1.82 16.01 9.13
N PHE A 22 -2.45 14.91 8.71
CA PHE A 22 -2.44 13.64 9.46
C PHE A 22 -1.06 12.98 9.35
N GLU A 23 -0.65 12.31 10.41
CA GLU A 23 0.58 11.52 10.41
C GLU A 23 0.50 10.45 9.32
N ARG A 24 1.53 10.43 8.47
CA ARG A 24 1.69 9.47 7.37
C ARG A 24 2.81 8.52 7.74
N ILE A 25 2.51 7.23 7.73
CA ILE A 25 3.47 6.16 8.06
C ILE A 25 3.72 5.25 6.85
N SER A 26 4.85 4.55 6.85
CA SER A 26 5.20 3.54 5.84
C SER A 26 4.28 2.31 5.88
N PHE A 27 4.35 1.46 4.85
CA PHE A 27 3.65 0.17 4.90
C PHE A 27 4.17 -0.69 6.05
N GLN A 28 5.49 -0.73 6.26
CA GLN A 28 6.10 -1.49 7.35
C GLN A 28 5.51 -1.09 8.72
N GLU A 29 5.44 0.20 9.01
CA GLU A 29 4.87 0.71 10.26
C GLU A 29 3.39 0.35 10.40
N ALA A 30 2.59 0.56 9.34
CA ALA A 30 1.17 0.22 9.35
C ALA A 30 0.92 -1.29 9.58
N LEU A 31 1.75 -2.15 8.96
CA LEU A 31 1.65 -3.61 9.08
C LEU A 31 1.93 -4.08 10.52
N PHE A 32 2.98 -3.56 11.16
CA PHE A 32 3.35 -3.97 12.52
C PHE A 32 2.47 -3.33 13.60
N GLN A 33 1.95 -2.13 13.36
CA GLN A 33 1.02 -1.48 14.28
C GLN A 33 -0.37 -2.14 14.26
N GLY A 34 -0.81 -2.64 13.11
CA GLY A 34 -2.12 -3.26 12.94
C GLY A 34 -3.25 -2.22 12.91
N GLN A 35 -3.71 -1.78 14.08
CA GLN A 35 -4.75 -0.76 14.21
C GLN A 35 -4.16 0.62 14.50
N ALA A 36 -4.73 1.67 13.90
CA ALA A 36 -4.31 3.04 14.21
C ALA A 36 -4.61 3.41 15.67
N GLN A 37 -3.85 4.37 16.22
CA GLN A 37 -3.98 4.77 17.64
C GLN A 37 -5.34 5.40 17.96
N ASP A 38 -5.97 6.04 16.97
CA ASP A 38 -7.32 6.61 17.07
C ASP A 38 -8.41 5.60 16.71
N GLU A 39 -8.11 4.30 16.83
CA GLU A 39 -8.99 3.16 16.55
C GLU A 39 -9.43 3.05 15.07
N GLY A 40 -8.88 3.90 14.19
CA GLY A 40 -9.12 3.84 12.76
C GLY A 40 -8.37 2.71 12.07
N LEU A 41 -8.62 2.57 10.76
CA LEU A 41 -7.88 1.69 9.87
C LEU A 41 -6.84 2.47 9.08
N PHE A 42 -5.76 1.82 8.67
CA PHE A 42 -4.79 2.42 7.77
C PHE A 42 -5.27 2.38 6.32
N MET A 43 -5.30 3.56 5.67
CA MET A 43 -5.62 3.71 4.26
C MET A 43 -4.42 4.32 3.53
N PRO A 44 -4.06 3.82 2.33
CA PRO A 44 -3.00 4.44 1.53
C PRO A 44 -3.39 5.86 1.10
N ASP A 45 -2.39 6.74 1.03
CA ASP A 45 -2.52 8.14 0.58
C ASP A 45 -2.93 8.27 -0.89
N ARG A 46 -2.76 7.20 -1.67
CA ARG A 46 -3.27 7.06 -3.04
C ARG A 46 -3.51 5.60 -3.40
N ILE A 47 -4.45 5.39 -4.31
CA ILE A 47 -4.68 4.08 -4.93
C ILE A 47 -3.86 3.98 -6.22
N PRO A 48 -2.90 3.05 -6.33
CA PRO A 48 -2.15 2.80 -7.56
C PRO A 48 -3.07 2.38 -8.71
N LYS A 49 -2.73 2.82 -9.91
CA LYS A 49 -3.46 2.42 -11.11
C LYS A 49 -2.90 1.12 -11.68
N VAL A 50 -3.81 0.25 -12.12
CA VAL A 50 -3.51 -0.84 -13.05
C VAL A 50 -3.80 -0.30 -14.45
N SER A 51 -2.80 -0.32 -15.33
CA SER A 51 -2.95 0.16 -16.70
C SER A 51 -3.88 -0.76 -17.50
N PRO A 52 -4.52 -0.26 -18.57
CA PRO A 52 -5.33 -1.11 -19.45
C PRO A 52 -4.55 -2.29 -20.04
N GLU A 53 -3.25 -2.13 -20.26
CA GLU A 53 -2.38 -3.22 -20.75
C GLU A 53 -2.20 -4.31 -19.69
N GLU A 54 -1.85 -3.94 -18.45
CA GLU A 54 -1.77 -4.88 -17.34
C GLU A 54 -3.10 -5.61 -17.10
N LEU A 55 -4.23 -4.88 -17.15
CA LEU A 55 -5.57 -5.46 -16.99
C LEU A 55 -5.89 -6.51 -18.06
N ARG A 56 -5.50 -6.28 -19.32
CA ARG A 56 -5.68 -7.25 -20.41
C ARG A 56 -4.89 -8.53 -20.21
N GLN A 57 -3.77 -8.47 -19.49
CA GLN A 57 -2.93 -9.65 -19.23
C GLN A 57 -3.45 -10.50 -18.06
N LEU A 58 -4.20 -9.92 -17.11
CA LEU A 58 -4.64 -10.62 -15.89
C LEU A 58 -5.36 -11.97 -16.14
N PRO A 59 -6.27 -12.11 -17.14
CA PRO A 59 -6.93 -13.40 -17.40
C PRO A 59 -5.99 -14.52 -17.83
N HIS A 60 -4.78 -14.18 -18.26
CA HIS A 60 -3.75 -15.12 -18.73
C HIS A 60 -2.70 -15.41 -17.66
N MET A 61 -2.82 -14.83 -16.47
CA MET A 61 -1.88 -14.98 -15.37
C MET A 61 -2.40 -15.96 -14.34
N ARG A 62 -1.49 -16.68 -13.70
CA ARG A 62 -1.79 -17.50 -12.52
C ARG A 62 -2.02 -16.57 -11.32
N TYR A 63 -2.78 -17.07 -10.34
CA TYR A 63 -3.09 -16.30 -9.14
C TYR A 63 -1.85 -15.66 -8.44
N PRO A 64 -0.73 -16.38 -8.22
CA PRO A 64 0.49 -15.78 -7.65
C PRO A 64 1.06 -14.61 -8.46
N GLU A 65 0.94 -14.69 -9.78
CA GLU A 65 1.44 -13.66 -10.69
C GLU A 65 0.57 -12.40 -10.60
N ILE A 66 -0.76 -12.59 -10.51
CA ILE A 66 -1.71 -11.49 -10.28
C ILE A 66 -1.45 -10.85 -8.91
N ALA A 67 -1.27 -11.65 -7.86
CA ALA A 67 -0.97 -11.16 -6.51
C ALA A 67 0.35 -10.37 -6.48
N SER A 68 1.43 -10.88 -7.08
CA SER A 68 2.72 -10.18 -7.18
C SER A 68 2.60 -8.86 -7.96
N LEU A 69 1.81 -8.82 -9.04
CA LEU A 69 1.54 -7.58 -9.78
C LEU A 69 0.80 -6.54 -8.92
N VAL A 70 -0.28 -6.95 -8.25
CA VAL A 70 -1.12 -6.05 -7.44
C VAL A 70 -0.37 -5.57 -6.21
N LEU A 71 0.23 -6.48 -5.43
CA LEU A 71 1.03 -6.14 -4.25
C LEU A 71 2.22 -5.26 -4.63
N GLY A 72 2.88 -5.54 -5.77
CA GLY A 72 4.00 -4.73 -6.25
C GLY A 72 3.64 -3.27 -6.53
N LYS A 73 2.37 -2.95 -6.82
CA LYS A 73 1.94 -1.56 -6.99
C LYS A 73 1.89 -0.79 -5.67
N PHE A 74 1.69 -1.48 -4.56
CA PHE A 74 1.70 -0.88 -3.22
C PHE A 74 3.09 -0.92 -2.57
N LEU A 75 3.81 -2.04 -2.74
CA LEU A 75 4.93 -2.39 -1.88
C LEU A 75 6.31 -2.24 -2.53
N ARG A 76 6.42 -2.04 -3.85
CA ARG A 76 7.72 -2.04 -4.57
C ARG A 76 8.81 -1.12 -3.98
N PRO A 77 8.50 0.06 -3.43
CA PRO A 77 9.50 0.91 -2.79
C PRO A 77 10.10 0.30 -1.52
N GLU A 78 9.39 -0.63 -0.86
CA GLU A 78 9.77 -1.26 0.41
C GLU A 78 10.14 -2.75 0.27
N ILE A 79 9.56 -3.46 -0.71
CA ILE A 79 9.76 -4.90 -0.96
C ILE A 79 10.04 -5.15 -2.44
N SER A 80 11.14 -5.84 -2.74
CA SER A 80 11.54 -6.13 -4.12
C SER A 80 10.59 -7.09 -4.83
N ALA A 81 10.51 -7.00 -6.15
CA ALA A 81 9.68 -7.89 -6.96
C ALA A 81 10.08 -9.37 -6.82
N SER A 82 11.37 -9.67 -6.62
CA SER A 82 11.84 -11.04 -6.41
C SER A 82 11.31 -11.62 -5.10
N VAL A 83 11.25 -10.82 -4.03
CA VAL A 83 10.70 -11.25 -2.74
C VAL A 83 9.19 -11.43 -2.83
N LEU A 84 8.47 -10.49 -3.46
CA LEU A 84 7.01 -10.59 -3.62
C LEU A 84 6.60 -11.86 -4.39
N SER A 85 7.33 -12.22 -5.45
CA SER A 85 7.05 -13.44 -6.22
C SER A 85 7.35 -14.74 -5.47
N GLN A 86 8.06 -14.70 -4.33
CA GLN A 86 8.27 -15.85 -3.46
C GLN A 86 7.20 -15.97 -2.36
N LEU A 87 6.50 -14.88 -2.06
CA LEU A 87 5.46 -14.81 -1.02
C LEU A 87 4.04 -15.05 -1.56
N ALA A 88 3.82 -14.73 -2.84
CA ALA A 88 2.54 -14.83 -3.55
C ALA A 88 2.32 -16.22 -4.16
#